data_AF-A0A7J7C8H6-F1
#
_entry.id   AF-A0A7J7C8H6-F1
#
_cell.length_a   1.000
_cell.length_b   1.000
_cell.length_c   1.000
_cell.angle_alpha   90.00
_cell.angle_beta   90.00
_cell.angle_gamma   90.00
#
_symmetry.space_group_name_H-M   'P 1'
#
loop_
_entity.id
_entity.type
_entity.pdbx_description
1 polymer ?
#
loop_
_entity_poly.entity_id
_entity_poly.type
_entity_poly.pdbx_seq_one_letter_code
_entity_poly.pdbx_strand_id
1 'polypeptide(L)'
;MGMICESVLSEFKELLSMCGGPNEKLRANYLLQQIIILPDAPSERIIGLRTTRKLALKNKIVYGTADYWYAPTLTANRAFVRTISQTGMSLYTIEHRPRALTGD
;
A
#
# COMPACT_ATOMS: atom_id res chain seq x y z
N MET A 1 7.14 13.98 -3.38
CA MET A 1 7.24 13.55 -1.98
C MET A 1 6.56 12.20 -1.84
N GLY A 2 7.20 11.19 -1.24
CA GLY A 2 6.59 9.88 -1.01
C GLY A 2 5.77 9.86 0.29
N MET A 3 4.74 9.02 0.34
CA MET A 3 3.86 8.87 1.50
C MET A 3 3.64 7.39 1.81
N ILE A 4 3.47 7.07 3.08
CA ILE A 4 3.15 5.72 3.57
C ILE A 4 2.14 5.84 4.70
N CYS A 5 1.11 4.99 4.73
CA CYS A 5 0.20 4.94 5.87
C CYS A 5 0.70 3.97 6.95
N GLU A 6 0.22 4.12 8.18
CA GLU A 6 0.65 3.36 9.35
C GLU A 6 0.58 1.84 9.13
N SER A 7 -0.54 1.33 8.58
CA SER A 7 -0.69 -0.09 8.26
C SER A 7 0.40 -0.61 7.30
N VAL A 8 0.71 0.15 6.24
CA VAL A 8 1.74 -0.26 5.27
C VAL A 8 3.13 -0.17 5.89
N LEU A 9 3.39 0.85 6.72
CA LEU A 9 4.66 0.99 7.40
C LEU A 9 4.93 -0.20 8.34
N SER A 10 3.91 -0.68 9.07
CA SER A 10 4.03 -1.85 9.92
C SER A 10 4.32 -3.11 9.10
N GLU A 11 3.51 -3.40 8.08
CA GLU A 11 3.69 -4.58 7.22
C GLU A 11 5.06 -4.55 6.51
N PHE A 12 5.50 -3.37 6.06
CA PHE A 12 6.81 -3.20 5.45
C PHE A 12 7.96 -3.50 6.43
N LYS A 13 7.90 -2.97 7.67
CA LYS A 13 8.90 -3.23 8.70
C LYS A 13 8.95 -4.71 9.10
N GLU A 14 7.79 -5.37 9.21
CA GLU A 14 7.71 -6.81 9.48
C GLU A 14 8.37 -7.62 8.36
N LEU A 15 8.06 -7.32 7.10
CA LEU A 15 8.66 -8.00 5.94
C LEU A 15 10.18 -7.79 5.88
N LEU A 16 10.67 -6.58 6.14
CA LEU A 16 12.11 -6.31 6.22
C LEU A 16 12.77 -7.08 7.35
N SER A 17 12.10 -7.22 8.50
CA SER A 17 12.61 -8.02 9.62
C SER A 17 12.74 -9.49 9.24
N MET A 18 11.72 -10.06 8.59
CA MET A 18 11.66 -11.48 8.22
C MET A 18 12.57 -11.85 7.05
N CYS A 19 12.64 -11.01 6.01
CA CYS A 19 13.23 -11.38 4.72
C CYS A 19 14.34 -10.43 4.24
N GLY A 20 14.52 -9.26 4.88
CA GLY A 20 15.46 -8.24 4.43
C GLY A 20 16.91 -8.59 4.76
N GLY A 21 17.76 -8.65 3.73
CA GLY A 21 19.22 -8.66 3.89
C GLY A 21 19.76 -7.31 4.37
N PRO A 22 21.06 -7.23 4.74
CA PRO A 22 21.66 -6.00 5.26
C PRO A 22 21.52 -4.79 4.32
N ASN A 23 21.79 -4.97 3.03
CA ASN A 23 21.70 -3.89 2.05
C ASN A 23 20.26 -3.43 1.83
N GLU A 24 19.31 -4.36 1.82
CA GLU A 24 17.89 -4.03 1.70
C GLU A 24 17.39 -3.24 2.91
N LYS A 25 17.81 -3.62 4.12
CA LYS A 25 17.51 -2.87 5.35
C LYS A 25 18.11 -1.46 5.32
N LEU A 26 19.33 -1.30 4.79
CA LEU A 26 19.96 0.02 4.61
C LEU A 26 19.18 0.89 3.62
N ARG A 27 18.85 0.35 2.44
CA ARG A 27 18.03 1.05 1.43
C ARG A 27 16.66 1.44 1.97
N ALA A 28 16.01 0.53 2.69
CA ALA A 28 14.72 0.77 3.30
C ALA A 28 14.78 1.89 4.35
N ASN A 29 15.79 1.88 5.23
CA ASN A 29 15.96 2.95 6.22
C ASN A 29 16.16 4.32 5.56
N TYR A 30 16.97 4.38 4.49
CA TYR A 30 17.13 5.60 3.71
C TYR A 30 15.80 6.08 3.10
N LEU A 31 15.03 5.16 2.50
CA LEU A 31 13.71 5.48 1.95
C LEU A 31 12.76 6.02 3.04
N LEU A 32 12.71 5.38 4.21
CA LEU A 32 11.83 5.78 5.31
C LEU A 32 12.14 7.19 5.84
N GLN A 33 13.37 7.66 5.71
CA GLN A 33 13.76 9.04 6.07
C GLN A 33 13.24 10.09 5.08
N GLN A 34 12.83 9.68 3.87
CA GLN A 34 12.44 10.58 2.78
C GLN A 34 10.92 10.60 2.53
N ILE A 35 10.13 9.85 3.30
CA ILE A 35 8.68 9.74 3.12
C ILE A 35 7.91 10.23 4.34
N ILE A 36 6.69 10.70 4.09
CA ILE A 36 5.77 11.17 5.13
C ILE A 36 4.94 9.97 5.62
N ILE A 37 4.83 9.83 6.94
CA ILE A 37 3.94 8.85 7.57
C ILE A 37 2.57 9.50 7.74
N LEU A 38 1.54 8.87 7.19
CA LEU A 38 0.15 9.29 7.29
C LEU A 38 -0.62 8.36 8.25
N PRO A 39 -1.57 8.89 9.04
CA PRO A 39 -2.48 8.04 9.79
C PRO A 39 -3.35 7.22 8.83
N ASP A 40 -3.83 6.07 9.29
CA ASP A 40 -4.81 5.29 8.54
C ASP A 40 -6.18 6.00 8.54
N ALA A 41 -6.45 6.75 7.47
CA ALA A 41 -7.66 7.55 7.28
C ALA A 41 -8.37 7.17 5.97
N PRO A 42 -9.00 5.99 5.87
CA PRO A 42 -9.60 5.54 4.63
C PRO A 42 -10.86 6.33 4.26
N SER A 43 -11.02 6.65 2.98
CA SER A 43 -12.22 7.30 2.47
C SER A 43 -13.48 6.45 2.68
N GLU A 44 -14.60 7.12 2.92
CA GLU A 44 -15.89 6.46 3.17
C GLU A 44 -16.31 5.55 2.01
N ARG A 45 -16.07 6.00 0.77
CA ARG A 45 -16.44 5.23 -0.43
C ARG A 45 -15.69 3.90 -0.54
N ILE A 46 -14.44 3.85 -0.08
CA ILE A 46 -13.63 2.63 -0.11
C ILE A 46 -13.93 1.76 1.11
N ILE A 47 -14.02 2.34 2.31
CA ILE A 47 -14.29 1.56 3.53
C ILE A 47 -15.72 1.02 3.58
N GLY A 48 -16.68 1.68 2.92
CA GLY A 48 -18.08 1.25 2.83
C GLY A 48 -18.31 0.03 1.93
N LEU A 49 -17.36 -0.35 1.07
CA LEU A 49 -17.48 -1.55 0.24
C LEU A 49 -17.60 -2.82 1.09
N ARG A 50 -18.42 -3.79 0.65
CA ARG A 50 -18.51 -5.09 1.32
C ARG A 50 -17.14 -5.78 1.36
N THR A 51 -16.68 -6.13 2.56
CA THR A 51 -15.44 -6.91 2.73
C THR A 51 -15.63 -8.31 2.14
N THR A 52 -14.69 -8.70 1.26
CA THR A 52 -14.63 -10.04 0.66
C THR A 52 -13.18 -10.51 0.63
N ARG A 53 -12.93 -11.76 0.21
CA ARG A 53 -11.56 -12.25 0.01
C ARG A 53 -10.76 -11.39 -0.98
N LYS A 54 -11.41 -10.85 -2.01
CA LYS A 54 -10.77 -9.98 -3.03
C LYS A 54 -10.71 -8.51 -2.59
N LEU A 55 -11.64 -8.06 -1.74
CA LEU A 55 -11.69 -6.73 -1.12
C LEU A 55 -11.39 -6.81 0.38
N ALA A 56 -10.23 -7.37 0.72
CA ALA A 56 -9.82 -7.55 2.11
C ALA A 56 -9.70 -6.19 2.83
N LEU A 57 -10.07 -6.16 4.12
CA LEU A 57 -10.08 -4.93 4.92
C LEU A 57 -8.73 -4.20 4.90
N LYS A 58 -7.61 -4.93 5.03
CA LYS A 58 -6.28 -4.33 4.98
C LYS A 58 -6.03 -3.51 3.71
N ASN A 59 -6.42 -4.04 2.55
CA ASN A 59 -6.26 -3.33 1.29
C ASN A 59 -7.23 -2.13 1.21
N LYS A 60 -8.45 -2.26 1.74
CA LYS A 60 -9.37 -1.12 1.81
C LYS A 60 -8.82 0.03 2.65
N ILE A 61 -8.11 -0.26 3.75
CA ILE A 61 -7.42 0.76 4.55
C ILE A 61 -6.34 1.45 3.68
N VAL A 62 -5.43 0.68 3.07
CA VAL A 62 -4.32 1.23 2.27
C VAL A 62 -4.80 2.10 1.11
N TYR A 63 -5.65 1.54 0.24
CA TYR A 63 -6.15 2.27 -0.93
C TYR A 63 -7.15 3.36 -0.55
N GLY A 64 -7.92 3.16 0.51
CA GLY A 64 -8.85 4.17 1.02
C GLY A 64 -8.11 5.38 1.58
N THR A 65 -6.98 5.19 2.27
CA THR A 65 -6.18 6.29 2.79
C THR A 65 -5.61 7.10 1.62
N ALA A 66 -5.03 6.42 0.62
CA ALA A 66 -4.55 7.11 -0.59
C ALA A 66 -5.68 7.86 -1.32
N ASP A 67 -6.87 7.27 -1.39
CA ASP A 67 -8.07 7.88 -1.97
C ASP A 67 -8.53 9.14 -1.20
N TYR A 68 -8.52 9.10 0.13
CA TYR A 68 -8.84 10.26 0.98
C TYR A 68 -7.87 11.43 0.76
N TRP A 69 -6.58 11.13 0.61
CA TRP A 69 -5.53 12.12 0.37
C TRP A 69 -5.37 12.52 -1.10
N TYR A 70 -6.23 12.03 -2.01
CA TYR A 70 -6.13 12.24 -3.46
C TYR A 70 -4.75 11.87 -4.03
N ALA A 71 -4.10 10.86 -3.43
CA ALA A 71 -2.75 10.44 -3.75
C ALA A 71 -2.73 9.17 -4.62
N PRO A 72 -1.86 9.08 -5.64
CA PRO A 72 -1.70 7.84 -6.39
C PRO A 72 -1.05 6.76 -5.53
N THR A 73 -1.60 5.54 -5.55
CA THR A 73 -0.97 4.36 -4.92
C THR A 73 -0.04 3.65 -5.90
N LEU A 74 1.25 3.53 -5.56
CA LEU A 74 2.17 2.63 -6.25
C LEU A 74 1.90 1.19 -5.81
N THR A 75 1.59 0.28 -6.75
CA THR A 75 1.14 -1.07 -6.38
C THR A 75 1.44 -2.16 -7.41
N ALA A 76 1.66 -3.38 -6.93
CA ALA A 76 1.63 -4.61 -7.74
C ALA A 76 0.34 -5.42 -7.57
N ASN A 77 -0.57 -5.02 -6.68
CA ASN A 77 -1.82 -5.73 -6.39
C ASN A 77 -2.93 -5.36 -7.39
N ARG A 78 -2.72 -5.77 -8.65
CA ARG A 78 -3.66 -5.56 -9.76
C ARG A 78 -5.03 -6.19 -9.53
N ALA A 79 -5.07 -7.30 -8.80
CA ALA A 79 -6.30 -8.00 -8.49
C ALA A 79 -7.26 -7.13 -7.66
N PHE A 80 -6.73 -6.40 -6.67
CA PHE A 80 -7.53 -5.47 -5.88
C PHE A 80 -8.03 -4.30 -6.74
N VAL A 81 -7.15 -3.64 -7.50
CA VAL A 81 -7.52 -2.52 -8.39
C VAL A 81 -8.61 -2.93 -9.37
N ARG A 82 -8.47 -4.09 -10.02
CA ARG A 82 -9.49 -4.64 -10.91
C ARG A 82 -10.81 -4.91 -10.19
N THR A 83 -10.76 -5.44 -8.97
CA THR A 83 -11.98 -5.73 -8.20
C THR A 83 -12.70 -4.44 -7.82
N ILE A 84 -11.99 -3.36 -7.51
CA ILE A 84 -12.58 -2.03 -7.29
C ILE A 84 -13.25 -1.51 -8.57
N SER A 85 -12.59 -1.63 -9.73
CA SER A 85 -13.18 -1.26 -11.03
C SER A 85 -14.51 -1.96 -11.31
N GLN A 86 -14.64 -3.23 -10.92
CA GLN A 86 -15.89 -3.99 -11.06
C GLN A 86 -17.03 -3.49 -10.16
N THR A 87 -16.74 -2.67 -9.15
CA THR A 87 -17.76 -1.98 -8.34
C THR A 87 -18.27 -0.68 -8.96
N GLY A 88 -17.75 -0.28 -10.13
CA GLY A 88 -18.05 1.00 -10.77
C GLY A 88 -17.20 2.18 -10.29
N MET A 89 -16.23 1.93 -9.40
CA MET A 89 -15.30 2.95 -8.89
C MET A 89 -13.92 2.82 -9.54
N SER A 90 -13.17 3.91 -9.59
CA SER A 90 -11.75 3.93 -9.97
C SER A 90 -10.88 4.37 -8.80
N LEU A 91 -9.64 3.87 -8.78
CA LEU A 91 -8.58 4.34 -7.89
C LEU A 91 -7.49 5.00 -8.72
N TYR A 92 -6.80 5.99 -8.16
CA TYR A 92 -5.61 6.52 -8.79
C TYR A 92 -4.41 5.63 -8.43
N THR A 93 -3.94 4.82 -9.39
CA THR A 93 -2.85 3.86 -9.14
C THR A 93 -1.76 3.92 -10.19
N ILE A 94 -0.52 3.75 -9.76
CA ILE A 94 0.64 3.50 -10.61
C ILE A 94 1.03 2.04 -10.44
N GLU A 95 0.80 1.24 -11.47
CA GLU A 95 1.04 -0.20 -11.37
C GLU A 95 2.48 -0.58 -11.74
N HIS A 96 3.09 -1.43 -10.91
CA HIS A 96 4.38 -2.05 -11.22
C HIS A 96 4.28 -3.57 -11.22
N ARG A 97 5.29 -4.24 -11.80
CA ARG A 97 5.38 -5.70 -11.74
C ARG A 97 5.78 -6.12 -10.30
N PRO A 98 5.27 -7.24 -9.78
CA PRO A 98 5.73 -7.79 -8.50
C PRO A 98 7.25 -7.98 -8.47
N ARG A 99 7.85 -7.74 -7.31
CA ARG A 99 9.27 -7.95 -7.03
C ARG A 99 9.39 -8.57 -5.64
N ALA A 100 10.24 -9.58 -5.53
CA ALA A 100 10.61 -10.12 -4.23
C ALA A 100 11.57 -9.16 -3.54
N LEU A 101 11.56 -9.14 -2.21
CA LEU A 101 12.65 -8.55 -1.44
C LEU A 101 13.91 -9.37 -1.71
N THR A 102 14.98 -8.70 -2.11
CA THR A 102 16.29 -9.32 -2.36
C THR A 102 17.29 -8.86 -1.31
N GLY A 103 18.24 -9.70 -0.95
CA GLY A 103 19.27 -9.38 0.05
C GLY A 103 20.42 -8.52 -0.46
N ASP A 104 20.63 -8.50 -1.78
CA ASP A 104 21.76 -7.86 -2.47
C ASP A 104 21.65 -6.34 -2.55
#